data_AF-A0A0R3RP74-F1
#
_entry.id   AF-A0A0R3RP74-F1
#
_cell.length_a   1.000
_cell.length_b   1.000
_cell.length_c   1.000
_cell.angle_alpha   90.00
_cell.angle_beta   90.00
_cell.angle_gamma   90.00
#
_symmetry.space_group_name_H-M   'P 1'
#
loop_
_entity.id
_entity.type
_entity.pdbx_description
1 polymer ?
#
loop_
_entity_poly.entity_id
_entity_poly.type
_entity_poly.pdbx_seq_one_letter_code
_entity_poly.pdbx_strand_id
1 'polypeptide(L)'
;MDYCRTIRNVIGYIRGTTDPDKYVILGNHYDAWVYGALDPNSATAVLAEVARGIVETMKVTNWRPARTIMFCNWDAEEYGLIGSTEFVEEYANLLSQRAMAYFNVDNIHSNHS
;
A
#
# COMPACT_ATOMS: atom_id res chain seq x y z
N MET A 1 -4.57 -31.16 -11.14
CA MET A 1 -3.18 -30.73 -10.94
C MET A 1 -3.26 -29.56 -9.97
N ASP A 2 -2.76 -29.71 -8.75
CA ASP A 2 -2.69 -28.59 -7.82
C ASP A 2 -1.49 -27.74 -8.22
N TYR A 3 -1.78 -26.64 -8.90
CA TYR A 3 -0.78 -25.68 -9.32
C TYR A 3 -0.86 -24.47 -8.38
N CYS A 4 0.08 -24.42 -7.45
CA CYS A 4 0.24 -23.31 -6.50
C CYS A 4 1.30 -22.34 -7.05
N ARG A 5 0.99 -21.04 -7.07
CA ARG A 5 1.96 -19.98 -7.42
C ARG A 5 2.37 -19.21 -6.18
N THR A 6 3.62 -18.76 -6.16
CA THR A 6 4.09 -17.79 -5.16
C THR A 6 3.63 -16.40 -5.57
N ILE A 7 2.97 -15.70 -4.64
CA ILE A 7 2.64 -14.28 -4.76
C ILE A 7 3.65 -13.43 -3.98
N ARG A 8 3.79 -12.15 -4.33
CA ARG A 8 4.76 -11.24 -3.68
C ARG A 8 4.17 -9.86 -3.45
N ASN A 9 3.84 -9.59 -2.19
CA ASN A 9 3.54 -8.23 -1.74
C ASN A 9 4.81 -7.39 -1.64
N VAL A 10 4.73 -6.11 -2.00
CA VAL A 10 5.83 -5.14 -1.82
C VAL A 10 5.42 -4.14 -0.74
N ILE A 11 6.20 -4.08 0.34
CA ILE A 11 5.92 -3.18 1.46
C ILE A 11 7.12 -2.24 1.66
N GLY A 12 6.88 -0.95 1.47
CA GLY A 12 7.82 0.11 1.81
C GLY A 12 7.29 0.94 2.97
N TYR A 13 8.16 1.54 3.79
CA TYR A 13 7.69 2.41 4.87
C TYR A 13 8.63 3.57 5.16
N ILE A 14 8.05 4.66 5.63
CA ILE A 14 8.73 5.82 6.17
C ILE A 14 8.49 5.82 7.68
N ARG A 15 9.55 5.57 8.46
CA ARG A 15 9.45 5.47 9.91
C ARG A 15 9.07 6.82 10.54
N GLY A 16 8.07 6.81 11.41
CA GLY A 16 7.64 7.97 12.18
C GLY A 16 8.63 8.38 13.27
N THR A 17 8.53 9.61 13.77
CA THR A 17 9.42 10.14 14.82
C THR A 17 8.88 9.98 16.24
N THR A 18 7.59 10.30 16.45
CA THR A 18 6.98 10.32 17.80
C THR A 18 6.36 8.99 18.17
N ASP A 19 5.56 8.44 17.26
CA ASP A 19 4.78 7.20 17.42
C ASP A 19 5.17 6.20 16.30
N PRO A 20 6.43 5.72 16.23
CA PRO A 20 6.92 4.91 15.12
C PRO A 20 6.26 3.53 15.01
N ASP A 21 5.59 3.07 16.06
CA ASP A 21 4.83 1.83 16.10
C ASP A 21 3.39 2.00 15.62
N LYS A 22 2.93 3.22 15.32
CA LYS A 22 1.61 3.47 14.76
C LYS A 22 1.70 3.64 13.25
N TYR A 23 0.84 2.94 12.52
CA TYR A 23 0.89 2.81 11.07
C TYR A 23 -0.29 3.53 10.41
N VAL A 24 0.02 4.40 9.46
CA VAL A 24 -0.94 4.87 8.44
C VAL A 24 -0.60 4.13 7.17
N ILE A 25 -1.52 3.30 6.69
CA ILE A 25 -1.26 2.38 5.58
C ILE A 25 -1.94 2.94 4.32
N LEU A 26 -1.18 3.04 3.24
CA LEU A 26 -1.68 3.30 1.90
C LEU A 26 -1.50 2.01 1.09
N GLY A 27 -2.59 1.45 0.61
CA GLY A 27 -2.61 0.16 -0.08
C GLY A 27 -3.16 0.26 -1.51
N ASN A 28 -2.62 -0.56 -2.39
CA ASN A 28 -3.00 -0.71 -3.80
C ASN A 28 -2.60 -2.11 -4.26
N HIS A 29 -3.35 -2.80 -5.13
CA HIS A 29 -2.81 -4.00 -5.77
C HIS A 29 -2.03 -3.67 -7.04
N TYR A 30 -1.19 -4.58 -7.54
CA TYR A 30 -0.43 -4.34 -8.79
C TYR A 30 -0.59 -5.46 -9.82
N ASP A 31 -1.15 -6.60 -9.43
CA ASP A 31 -1.55 -7.64 -10.37
C ASP A 31 -2.78 -7.20 -11.16
N ALA A 32 -2.85 -7.63 -12.42
CA ALA A 32 -3.93 -7.30 -13.33
C ALA A 32 -4.21 -8.47 -14.28
N TRP A 33 -5.45 -8.57 -14.77
CA TRP A 33 -5.81 -9.60 -15.76
C TRP A 33 -5.06 -9.49 -17.10
N VAL A 34 -4.80 -8.26 -17.57
CA VAL A 34 -4.11 -7.99 -18.85
C VAL A 34 -3.09 -6.87 -18.67
N TYR A 35 -3.32 -5.68 -19.24
CA TYR A 35 -2.39 -4.57 -19.18
C TYR A 35 -2.54 -3.74 -17.90
N GLY A 36 -3.75 -3.77 -17.31
CA GLY A 36 -4.04 -3.15 -16.03
C GLY A 36 -3.72 -1.67 -15.90
N ALA A 37 -3.88 -0.90 -16.98
CA ALA A 37 -3.47 0.50 -17.01
C ALA A 37 -4.29 1.38 -16.05
N LEU A 38 -5.59 1.10 -15.95
CA LEU A 38 -6.48 1.72 -14.96
C LEU A 38 -6.44 0.88 -13.68
N ASP A 39 -6.83 -0.38 -13.83
CA ASP A 39 -6.92 -1.36 -12.75
C ASP A 39 -5.72 -2.31 -12.77
N PRO A 40 -4.71 -2.17 -11.90
CA PRO A 40 -4.55 -1.16 -10.85
C PRO A 40 -3.39 -0.19 -11.05
N ASN A 41 -2.66 -0.28 -12.17
CA ASN A 41 -1.35 0.38 -12.30
C ASN A 41 -1.44 1.91 -12.27
N SER A 42 -2.61 2.49 -12.53
CA SER A 42 -2.84 3.93 -12.32
C SER A 42 -2.62 4.33 -10.86
N ALA A 43 -3.10 3.51 -9.93
CA ALA A 43 -2.92 3.71 -8.51
C ALA A 43 -1.54 3.27 -8.01
N THR A 44 -0.91 2.26 -8.63
CA THR A 44 0.50 1.92 -8.37
C THR A 44 1.39 3.15 -8.63
N ALA A 45 1.16 3.86 -9.75
CA ALA A 45 1.89 5.07 -10.08
C ALA A 45 1.65 6.19 -9.06
N VAL A 46 0.41 6.35 -8.57
CA VAL A 46 0.10 7.34 -7.54
C VAL A 46 0.72 6.99 -6.20
N LEU A 47 0.71 5.72 -5.79
CA LEU A 47 1.34 5.29 -4.54
C LEU A 47 2.85 5.61 -4.56
N ALA A 48 3.51 5.34 -5.69
CA ALA A 48 4.92 5.67 -5.89
C ALA A 48 5.19 7.19 -5.85
N GLU A 49 4.35 7.99 -6.53
CA GLU A 49 4.50 9.45 -6.55
C GLU A 49 4.20 10.11 -5.19
N VAL A 50 3.22 9.59 -4.43
CA VAL A 50 2.97 10.05 -3.05
C VAL A 50 4.17 9.74 -2.16
N ALA A 51 4.72 8.53 -2.24
CA ALA A 51 5.93 8.17 -1.50
C ALA A 51 7.11 9.09 -1.86
N ARG A 52 7.32 9.34 -3.16
CA ARG A 52 8.34 10.26 -3.66
C ARG A 52 8.13 11.68 -3.12
N GLY A 53 6.91 12.22 -3.22
CA GLY A 53 6.57 13.56 -2.75
C GLY A 53 6.78 13.75 -1.25
N ILE A 54 6.46 12.74 -0.43
CA ILE A 54 6.72 12.76 1.01
C ILE A 54 8.23 12.78 1.28
N VAL A 55 9.00 11.92 0.62
CA VAL A 55 10.47 11.88 0.77
C VAL A 55 11.11 13.21 0.36
N GLU A 56 10.68 13.80 -0.76
CA GLU A 56 11.18 15.12 -1.19
C GLU A 56 10.81 16.21 -0.19
N THR A 57 9.59 16.20 0.34
CA THR A 57 9.16 17.13 1.40
C THR A 57 10.07 17.01 2.63
N MET A 58 10.43 15.79 3.03
CA MET A 58 11.35 15.54 4.14
C MET A 58 12.81 15.93 3.87
N LYS A 59 13.20 16.09 2.61
CA LYS A 59 14.55 16.56 2.23
C LYS A 59 14.60 18.09 2.21
N VAL A 60 13.59 18.74 1.66
CA VAL A 60 13.54 20.20 1.51
C VAL A 60 13.04 20.91 2.75
N THR A 61 12.36 20.18 3.64
CA THR A 61 11.93 20.67 4.95
C THR A 61 12.57 19.84 6.06
N ASN A 62 12.55 20.32 7.29
CA ASN A 62 12.94 19.52 8.46
C ASN A 62 11.75 18.72 9.04
N TRP A 63 10.64 18.61 8.30
CA TRP A 63 9.46 17.87 8.75
C TRP A 63 9.67 16.36 8.56
N ARG A 64 9.13 15.59 9.50
CA ARG A 64 8.98 14.13 9.40
C ARG A 64 7.62 13.72 9.95
N PRO A 65 7.03 12.61 9.46
CA PRO A 65 5.75 12.16 9.97
C PRO A 65 5.88 11.70 11.41
N ALA A 66 4.87 12.02 12.24
CA ALA A 66 4.84 11.56 13.63
C ALA A 66 4.67 10.03 13.73
N ARG A 67 3.91 9.46 12.79
CA ARG A 67 3.60 8.02 12.68
C ARG A 67 4.29 7.41 11.48
N THR A 68 4.48 6.10 11.50
CA THR A 68 5.05 5.39 10.37
C THR A 68 4.02 5.34 9.23
N ILE A 69 4.44 5.74 8.03
CA ILE A 69 3.62 5.64 6.82
C ILE A 69 4.06 4.39 6.09
N MET A 70 3.13 3.47 5.84
CA MET A 70 3.37 2.23 5.11
C MET A 70 2.73 2.33 3.73
N PHE A 71 3.46 1.90 2.71
CA PHE A 71 3.02 1.78 1.33
C PHE A 71 3.02 0.30 1.00
N CYS A 72 1.84 -0.24 0.73
CA CYS A 72 1.63 -1.66 0.49
C CYS A 72 1.11 -1.87 -0.92
N ASN A 73 1.86 -2.63 -1.71
CA ASN A 73 1.47 -3.04 -3.04
C ASN A 73 1.18 -4.54 -3.05
N TRP A 74 -0.10 -4.90 -3.18
CA TRP A 74 -0.62 -6.24 -2.99
C TRP A 74 -0.60 -7.03 -4.30
N ASP A 75 -0.28 -8.31 -4.19
CA ASP A 75 -0.37 -9.26 -5.32
C ASP A 75 -1.60 -10.15 -5.15
N ALA A 76 -2.04 -10.76 -6.25
CA ALA A 76 -3.21 -11.64 -6.33
C ALA A 76 -4.51 -11.05 -5.74
N GLU A 77 -4.73 -9.75 -5.92
CA GLU A 77 -6.01 -9.10 -5.58
C GLU A 77 -7.11 -9.60 -6.51
N GLU A 78 -6.81 -9.72 -7.81
CA GLU A 78 -7.76 -10.10 -8.86
C GLU A 78 -8.28 -11.55 -8.67
N TYR A 79 -7.56 -12.34 -7.88
CA TYR A 79 -7.89 -13.71 -7.52
C TYR A 79 -8.63 -13.82 -6.17
N GLY A 80 -9.03 -12.69 -5.58
CA GLY A 80 -9.83 -12.63 -4.35
C GLY A 80 -9.09 -12.04 -3.15
N LEU A 81 -8.40 -10.91 -3.33
CA LEU A 81 -7.72 -10.17 -2.25
C LEU A 81 -6.63 -10.98 -1.53
N ILE A 82 -6.01 -11.95 -2.18
CA ILE A 82 -5.19 -12.96 -1.50
C ILE A 82 -4.00 -12.29 -0.79
N GLY A 83 -3.24 -11.45 -1.49
CA GLY A 83 -2.04 -10.83 -0.91
C GLY A 83 -2.34 -9.96 0.32
N SER A 84 -3.39 -9.14 0.27
CA SER A 84 -3.75 -8.27 1.40
C SER A 84 -4.38 -9.04 2.56
N THR A 85 -5.17 -10.08 2.27
CA THR A 85 -5.81 -10.93 3.29
C THR A 85 -4.77 -11.71 4.07
N GLU A 86 -3.85 -12.40 3.39
CA GLU A 86 -2.79 -13.18 4.04
C GLU A 86 -1.88 -12.27 4.89
N PHE A 87 -1.61 -11.04 4.44
CA PHE A 87 -0.87 -10.06 5.24
C PHE A 87 -1.62 -9.69 6.53
N VAL A 88 -2.93 -9.48 6.46
CA VAL A 88 -3.73 -9.18 7.67
C VAL A 88 -3.78 -10.38 8.60
N GLU A 89 -3.91 -11.60 8.08
CA GLU A 89 -3.93 -12.82 8.87
C GLU A 89 -2.60 -13.06 9.60
N GLU A 90 -1.47 -12.91 8.90
CA GLU A 90 -0.13 -13.06 9.47
C GLU A 90 0.14 -12.04 10.59
N TYR A 91 -0.31 -10.79 10.41
CA TYR A 91 -0.01 -9.68 11.32
C TYR A 91 -1.20 -9.20 12.15
N ALA A 92 -2.27 -9.99 12.28
CA ALA A 92 -3.57 -9.57 12.84
C ALA A 92 -3.44 -8.89 14.22
N ASN A 93 -2.73 -9.53 15.15
CA ASN A 93 -2.53 -9.00 16.50
C ASN A 93 -1.79 -7.66 16.48
N LEU A 94 -0.76 -7.55 15.64
CA LEU A 94 0.06 -6.35 15.52
C LEU A 94 -0.75 -5.20 14.89
N LEU A 95 -1.44 -5.47 13.78
CA LEU A 95 -2.25 -4.48 13.07
C LEU A 95 -3.41 -3.99 13.91
N SER A 96 -4.07 -4.87 14.68
CA SER A 96 -5.19 -4.48 15.57
C SER A 96 -4.80 -3.41 16.61
N GLN A 97 -3.52 -3.33 16.98
CA GLN A 97 -3.01 -2.39 17.99
C GLN A 97 -2.32 -1.17 17.38
N ARG A 98 -1.86 -1.29 16.13
CA ARG A 98 -0.89 -0.37 15.52
C ARG A 98 -1.38 0.28 14.24
N ALA A 99 -2.25 -0.36 13.47
CA ALA A 99 -2.84 0.25 12.29
C ALA A 99 -3.89 1.30 12.73
N MET A 100 -3.61 2.57 12.39
CA MET A 100 -4.48 3.69 12.73
C MET A 100 -5.53 3.95 11.66
N ALA A 101 -5.14 3.77 10.40
CA ALA A 101 -6.00 3.92 9.23
C ALA A 101 -5.42 3.15 8.05
N TYR A 102 -6.31 2.68 7.17
CA TYR A 102 -5.98 2.10 5.88
C TYR A 102 -6.67 2.91 4.79
N PHE A 103 -5.89 3.46 3.86
CA PHE A 103 -6.36 4.19 2.69
C PHE A 103 -6.13 3.33 1.46
N ASN A 104 -7.22 2.91 0.81
CA ASN A 104 -7.15 2.15 -0.44
C ASN A 104 -7.05 3.13 -1.62
N VAL A 105 -6.05 2.94 -2.48
CA VAL A 105 -5.89 3.63 -3.76
C VAL A 105 -5.81 2.51 -4.79
N ASP A 106 -6.90 2.22 -5.47
CA ASP A 106 -7.05 0.96 -6.21
C ASP A 106 -7.30 1.28 -7.68
N ASN A 107 -8.36 2.05 -7.92
CA ASN A 107 -8.64 2.62 -9.22
C ASN A 107 -8.75 4.13 -9.11
N ILE A 108 -8.02 4.85 -9.97
CA ILE A 108 -8.16 6.30 -10.11
C ILE A 108 -9.03 6.57 -11.33
N HIS A 109 -10.29 6.86 -11.07
CA HIS A 109 -11.22 7.33 -12.08
C HIS A 109 -11.19 8.85 -12.18
N SER A 110 -11.12 9.39 -13.40
CA SER A 110 -11.49 10.79 -13.64
C SER A 110 -13.01 10.94 -13.45
N ASN A 111 -13.47 12.08 -12.94
CA ASN A 111 -14.91 12.38 -12.88
C ASN A 111 -15.57 12.12 -14.25
N HIS A 112 -16.63 11.32 -14.27
CA HIS A 112 -17.62 11.46 -15.32
C HIS A 112 -18.28 12.83 -15.14
N SER A 113 -18.25 13.61 -16.21
CA SER A 113 -18.82 14.96 -16.32
C SER A 113 -20.20 15.12 -15.70
#